data_AF-N1PM53-F1
#
_entry.id   AF-N1PM53-F1
#
_cell.length_a   1.000
_cell.length_b   1.000
_cell.length_c   1.000
_cell.angle_alpha   90.00
_cell.angle_beta   90.00
_cell.angle_gamma   90.00
#
_symmetry.space_group_name_H-M   'P 1'
#
loop_
_entity.id
_entity.type
_entity.pdbx_description
1 polymer ?
#
loop_
_entity_poly.entity_id
_entity_poly.type
_entity_poly.pdbx_seq_one_letter_code
_entity_poly.pdbx_strand_id
1 'polypeptide(L)'
;MLLYHSLAAGLSLVSFSNAQAALGGAGAGAAAASITPAAAATAAANPGTGSIIGTWSTKSNKTLTGPGFYNPVEDKMIEPERTGFSYSFTDDGFYEEAYYRAIANPQNPSCPAGIMQWQHGTYEKNDNGSITLTPISVDGRQLMSKPCDYDNGIYTRYNQTELFKSWEVLTDPYHNIPRLNLFKFDGSPMAPMYLAMSPPQMLPTTTLNPTTSSTGGAKSTNKAKRSLEYEVPLNWKPQLFEANHSDVVHRINAERLWWVGLTFTGVGGLLYFGPRRLGLRL
;
A
#
# COMPACT_ATOMS: atom_id res chain seq x y z
N MET A 1 -17.66 -57.95 41.12
CA MET A 1 -16.45 -57.81 41.95
C MET A 1 -15.92 -56.41 41.72
N LEU A 2 -16.35 -55.42 42.52
CA LEU A 2 -15.70 -54.97 43.79
C LEU A 2 -14.25 -54.53 43.53
N LEU A 3 -13.73 -53.37 43.90
CA LEU A 3 -14.19 -52.10 44.51
C LEU A 3 -12.91 -51.21 44.65
N TYR A 4 -13.07 -49.97 45.14
CA TYR A 4 -12.09 -49.01 45.72
C TYR A 4 -11.79 -47.74 44.87
N HIS A 5 -12.51 -46.64 45.14
CA HIS A 5 -12.25 -45.52 46.11
C HIS A 5 -11.46 -44.36 45.45
N SER A 6 -12.10 -43.26 45.04
CA SER A 6 -12.39 -42.01 45.80
C SER A 6 -11.16 -41.24 46.30
N LEU A 7 -10.91 -40.04 45.74
CA LEU A 7 -10.96 -38.77 46.50
C LEU A 7 -10.93 -37.55 45.56
N ALA A 8 -11.72 -36.54 45.92
CA ALA A 8 -11.87 -35.25 45.26
C ALA A 8 -11.15 -34.13 46.05
N ALA A 9 -10.64 -33.12 45.34
CA ALA A 9 -10.42 -31.74 45.80
C ALA A 9 -10.08 -30.94 44.52
N GLY A 10 -10.60 -29.75 44.22
CA GLY A 10 -11.21 -28.74 45.06
C GLY A 10 -10.70 -27.39 44.53
N LEU A 11 -11.61 -26.66 43.86
CA LEU A 11 -11.52 -25.33 43.25
C LEU A 11 -10.64 -24.30 44.00
N SER A 12 -9.98 -23.39 43.27
CA SER A 12 -10.14 -21.95 43.52
C SER A 12 -9.54 -21.05 42.42
N LEU A 13 -10.41 -20.16 41.93
CA LEU A 13 -10.13 -19.03 41.06
C LEU A 13 -9.41 -17.93 41.85
N VAL A 14 -8.37 -17.34 41.26
CA VAL A 14 -7.77 -16.11 41.77
C VAL A 14 -8.30 -14.94 40.93
N SER A 15 -9.20 -14.18 41.53
CA SER A 15 -9.67 -12.87 41.06
C SER A 15 -8.84 -11.80 41.75
N PHE A 16 -8.25 -10.87 41.01
CA PHE A 16 -7.58 -9.70 41.55
C PHE A 16 -8.50 -8.48 41.43
N SER A 17 -9.06 -8.05 42.57
CA SER A 17 -9.67 -6.73 42.72
C SER A 17 -8.61 -5.76 43.25
N ASN A 18 -8.33 -4.69 42.49
CA ASN A 18 -7.56 -3.56 42.99
C ASN A 18 -8.45 -2.65 43.83
N ALA A 19 -8.20 -2.61 45.13
CA ALA A 19 -8.66 -1.57 46.02
C ALA A 19 -7.63 -0.43 46.04
N GLN A 20 -8.03 0.77 45.60
CA GLN A 20 -7.30 2.01 45.83
C GLN A 20 -7.68 2.55 47.21
N ALA A 21 -6.71 2.58 48.12
CA ALA A 21 -6.78 3.33 49.37
C ALA A 21 -5.70 4.42 49.35
N ALA A 22 -6.16 5.67 49.41
CA ALA A 22 -5.35 6.85 49.62
C ALA A 22 -4.86 6.90 51.08
N LEU A 23 -3.59 7.26 51.32
CA LEU A 23 -3.12 7.88 52.56
C LEU A 23 -1.84 8.68 52.25
N GLY A 24 -1.86 9.96 52.62
CA GLY A 24 -0.70 10.84 52.61
C GLY A 24 0.18 10.66 53.85
N GLY A 25 1.39 11.21 53.79
CA GLY A 25 2.30 11.31 54.94
C GLY A 25 3.73 11.58 54.52
N ALA A 26 4.23 12.76 54.89
CA ALA A 26 5.58 13.25 54.62
C ALA A 26 6.68 12.50 55.39
N GLY A 27 7.84 12.33 54.76
CA GLY A 27 9.07 11.85 55.41
C GLY A 27 10.26 11.96 54.46
N ALA A 28 11.19 12.86 54.76
CA ALA A 28 12.46 13.02 54.07
C ALA A 28 13.45 11.93 54.47
N GLY A 29 14.15 11.32 53.50
CA GLY A 29 15.23 10.38 53.78
C GLY A 29 15.76 9.64 52.56
N ALA A 30 16.99 10.01 52.16
CA ALA A 30 18.01 9.23 51.47
C ALA A 30 17.70 8.61 50.08
N ALA A 31 18.56 8.99 49.13
CA ALA A 31 18.60 8.54 47.76
C ALA A 31 18.92 7.04 47.62
N ALA A 32 18.13 6.34 46.81
CA ALA A 32 18.54 5.16 46.06
C ALA A 32 17.93 5.28 44.65
N ALA A 33 18.73 5.68 43.67
CA ALA A 33 18.32 5.75 42.28
C ALA A 33 18.19 4.33 41.71
N SER A 34 17.01 3.72 41.87
CA SER A 34 16.65 2.53 41.11
C SER A 34 16.28 2.96 39.69
N ILE A 35 17.20 2.75 38.74
CA ILE A 35 16.92 2.86 37.31
C ILE A 35 16.00 1.68 36.95
N THR A 36 14.69 1.88 37.11
CA THR A 36 13.71 1.02 36.47
C THR A 36 13.73 1.35 34.98
N PRO A 37 14.02 0.39 34.08
CA PRO A 37 13.79 0.64 32.67
C PRO A 37 12.29 0.88 32.49
N ALA A 38 11.93 2.10 32.12
CA ALA A 38 10.61 2.40 31.61
C ALA A 38 10.46 1.58 30.33
N ALA A 39 9.83 0.41 30.44
CA ALA A 39 9.28 -0.27 29.29
C ALA A 39 8.33 0.73 28.65
N ALA A 40 8.74 1.26 27.49
CA ALA A 40 7.84 2.00 26.63
C ALA A 40 6.69 1.07 26.31
N ALA A 41 5.55 1.27 26.99
CA ALA A 41 4.31 0.68 26.57
C ALA A 41 4.05 1.24 25.18
N THR A 42 4.34 0.46 24.15
CA THR A 42 3.68 0.63 22.86
C THR A 42 2.20 0.67 23.16
N ALA A 43 1.58 1.83 22.97
CA ALA A 43 0.15 2.00 23.10
C ALA A 43 -0.51 0.83 22.35
N ALA A 44 -1.24 -0.01 23.07
CA ALA A 44 -2.09 -1.00 22.45
C ALA A 44 -3.01 -0.23 21.50
N ALA A 45 -2.94 -0.56 20.20
CA ALA A 45 -3.86 -0.03 19.20
C ALA A 45 -5.27 -0.18 19.74
N ASN A 46 -5.97 0.94 19.90
CA ASN A 46 -7.34 0.92 20.37
C ASN A 46 -8.19 0.28 19.27
N PRO A 47 -8.89 -0.84 19.51
CA PRO A 47 -9.66 -1.50 18.47
C PRO A 47 -10.79 -0.59 18.00
N GLY A 48 -10.73 -0.16 16.74
CA GLY A 48 -11.88 0.31 15.97
C GLY A 48 -12.57 1.60 16.41
N THR A 49 -11.83 2.63 16.82
CA THR A 49 -12.41 3.94 17.17
C THR A 49 -12.26 4.94 16.02
N GLY A 50 -13.21 4.95 15.09
CA GLY A 50 -13.29 5.93 14.00
C GLY A 50 -14.23 5.52 12.85
N SER A 51 -14.66 6.46 12.02
CA SER A 51 -15.32 6.08 10.76
C SER A 51 -14.26 5.75 9.72
N ILE A 52 -14.29 4.52 9.17
CA ILE A 52 -13.43 4.10 8.06
C ILE A 52 -14.00 4.51 6.69
N ILE A 53 -15.18 5.13 6.67
CA ILE A 53 -15.89 5.49 5.43
C ILE A 53 -15.09 6.56 4.68
N GLY A 54 -14.87 6.34 3.39
CA GLY A 54 -14.08 7.22 2.53
C GLY A 54 -13.14 6.45 1.62
N THR A 55 -12.53 7.16 0.68
CA THR A 55 -11.43 6.65 -0.15
C THR A 55 -10.11 6.98 0.52
N TRP A 56 -9.32 5.96 0.81
CA TRP A 56 -8.02 6.04 1.44
C TRP A 56 -6.96 5.67 0.42
N SER A 57 -5.92 6.48 0.28
CA SER A 57 -4.80 6.21 -0.61
C SER A 57 -3.47 6.38 0.11
N THR A 58 -2.49 5.56 -0.27
CA THR A 58 -1.11 5.77 0.19
C THR A 58 -0.54 7.12 -0.25
N LYS A 59 0.59 7.54 0.35
CA LYS A 59 1.19 8.88 0.21
C LYS A 59 1.29 9.46 -1.21
N SER A 60 1.40 8.63 -2.25
CA SER A 60 1.46 9.12 -3.62
C SER A 60 0.16 9.82 -4.06
N ASN A 61 -0.99 9.42 -3.50
CA ASN A 61 -2.34 9.89 -3.87
C ASN A 61 -2.60 9.82 -5.39
N LYS A 62 -1.97 8.85 -6.07
CA LYS A 62 -2.14 8.62 -7.51
C LYS A 62 -2.84 7.32 -7.83
N THR A 63 -2.73 6.31 -6.98
CA THR A 63 -3.55 5.10 -7.04
C THR A 63 -4.83 5.37 -6.27
N LEU A 64 -5.96 5.43 -6.96
CA LEU A 64 -7.29 5.67 -6.38
C LEU A 64 -8.26 4.64 -6.96
N THR A 65 -9.23 4.23 -6.15
CA THR A 65 -10.35 3.37 -6.60
C THR A 65 -11.32 4.12 -7.52
N GLY A 66 -12.15 3.35 -8.23
CA GLY A 66 -13.19 3.81 -9.12
C GLY A 66 -12.80 3.74 -10.61
N PRO A 67 -13.52 4.48 -11.47
CA PRO A 67 -13.39 4.36 -12.93
C PRO A 67 -12.02 4.80 -13.47
N GLY A 68 -11.22 5.52 -12.67
CA GLY A 68 -9.85 5.89 -13.02
C GLY A 68 -8.84 4.75 -12.92
N PHE A 69 -9.19 3.62 -12.29
CA PHE A 69 -8.32 2.46 -12.12
C PHE A 69 -8.79 1.23 -12.90
N TYR A 70 -10.11 1.01 -12.96
CA TYR A 70 -10.70 -0.09 -13.70
C TYR A 70 -11.90 0.39 -14.53
N ASN A 71 -11.92 0.05 -15.81
CA ASN A 71 -13.05 0.26 -16.69
C ASN A 71 -13.81 -1.07 -16.87
N PRO A 72 -15.00 -1.23 -16.28
CA PRO A 72 -15.76 -2.47 -16.39
C PRO A 72 -16.39 -2.69 -17.77
N VAL A 73 -16.56 -1.63 -18.59
CA VAL A 73 -17.16 -1.73 -19.92
C VAL A 73 -16.16 -2.31 -20.93
N GLU A 74 -14.91 -1.88 -20.84
CA GLU A 74 -13.81 -2.36 -21.70
C GLU A 74 -13.01 -3.52 -21.07
N ASP A 75 -13.38 -3.95 -19.85
CA ASP A 75 -12.63 -4.90 -19.00
C ASP A 75 -11.12 -4.59 -18.97
N LYS A 76 -10.78 -3.32 -18.70
CA LYS A 76 -9.41 -2.80 -18.78
C LYS A 76 -8.98 -2.12 -17.49
N MET A 77 -7.77 -2.47 -17.03
CA MET A 77 -7.07 -1.73 -15.99
C MET A 77 -6.35 -0.50 -16.56
N ILE A 78 -6.42 0.61 -15.84
CA ILE A 78 -5.80 1.88 -16.18
C ILE A 78 -4.64 2.12 -15.21
N GLU A 79 -3.43 2.16 -15.75
CA GLU A 79 -2.21 2.30 -14.94
C GLU A 79 -2.14 3.71 -14.30
N PRO A 80 -2.02 3.81 -12.97
CA PRO A 80 -1.81 5.09 -12.30
C PRO A 80 -0.40 5.65 -12.52
N GLU A 81 -0.24 6.96 -12.37
CA GLU A 81 1.06 7.64 -12.51
C GLU A 81 2.12 7.17 -11.50
N ARG A 82 1.70 6.65 -10.33
CA ARG A 82 2.59 6.18 -9.26
C ARG A 82 2.01 4.96 -8.59
N THR A 83 2.90 4.09 -8.11
CA THR A 83 2.55 2.93 -7.27
C THR A 83 1.92 3.36 -5.96
N GLY A 84 1.04 2.51 -5.45
CA GLY A 84 0.30 2.76 -4.24
C GLY A 84 -0.78 1.72 -3.99
N PHE A 85 -1.43 1.86 -2.85
CA PHE A 85 -2.61 1.11 -2.48
C PHE A 85 -3.74 2.10 -2.20
N SER A 86 -4.95 1.70 -2.54
CA SER A 86 -6.16 2.44 -2.24
C SER A 86 -7.26 1.50 -1.82
N TYR A 87 -8.01 1.91 -0.79
CA TYR A 87 -9.24 1.26 -0.38
C TYR A 87 -10.35 2.29 -0.28
N SER A 88 -11.53 1.96 -0.78
CA SER A 88 -12.73 2.73 -0.51
C SER A 88 -13.69 1.91 0.31
N PHE A 89 -14.28 2.53 1.32
CA PHE A 89 -15.31 1.94 2.16
C PHE A 89 -16.55 2.83 2.11
N THR A 90 -17.71 2.24 1.84
CA THR A 90 -19.01 2.90 1.94
C THR A 90 -19.67 2.62 3.29
N ASP A 91 -20.67 3.42 3.64
CA ASP A 91 -21.55 3.18 4.79
C ASP A 91 -22.41 1.92 4.61
N ASP A 92 -22.79 1.62 3.37
CA ASP A 92 -23.58 0.44 2.97
C ASP A 92 -22.86 -0.91 3.12
N GLY A 93 -21.62 -0.93 3.62
CA GLY A 93 -20.85 -2.17 3.84
C GLY A 93 -20.16 -2.71 2.58
N PHE A 94 -19.95 -1.88 1.56
CA PHE A 94 -19.18 -2.24 0.36
C PHE A 94 -17.76 -1.67 0.39
N TYR A 95 -16.84 -2.40 -0.22
CA TYR A 95 -15.47 -1.97 -0.39
C TYR A 95 -15.01 -2.15 -1.83
N GLU A 96 -14.01 -1.35 -2.18
CA GLU A 96 -13.21 -1.52 -3.39
C GLU A 96 -11.74 -1.37 -3.03
N GLU A 97 -10.89 -2.18 -3.64
CA GLU A 97 -9.44 -2.07 -3.55
C GLU A 97 -8.83 -1.77 -4.92
N ALA A 98 -7.77 -0.98 -4.90
CA ALA A 98 -6.91 -0.74 -6.04
C ALA A 98 -5.44 -0.84 -5.60
N TYR A 99 -4.73 -1.77 -6.21
CA TYR A 99 -3.35 -2.11 -5.88
C TYR A 99 -2.48 -1.89 -7.09
N TYR A 100 -1.44 -1.06 -6.97
CA TYR A 100 -0.41 -0.96 -7.98
C TYR A 100 0.97 -0.99 -7.33
N ARG A 101 1.75 -2.04 -7.62
CA ARG A 101 3.05 -2.27 -7.02
C ARG A 101 4.08 -2.70 -8.04
N ALA A 102 5.27 -2.12 -7.94
CA ALA A 102 6.46 -2.63 -8.58
C ALA A 102 7.05 -3.81 -7.78
N ILE A 103 7.33 -4.91 -8.46
CA ILE A 103 8.01 -6.09 -7.94
C ILE A 103 9.47 -5.99 -8.35
N ALA A 104 10.35 -5.82 -7.37
CA ALA A 104 11.79 -5.81 -7.61
C ALA A 104 12.30 -7.21 -7.98
N ASN A 105 13.28 -7.26 -8.88
CA ASN A 105 14.00 -8.47 -9.25
C ASN A 105 15.48 -8.34 -8.83
N PRO A 106 15.88 -8.83 -7.64
CA PRO A 106 17.25 -8.69 -7.16
C PRO A 106 18.29 -9.44 -8.01
N GLN A 107 17.88 -10.50 -8.71
CA GLN A 107 18.77 -11.26 -9.60
C GLN A 107 19.06 -10.50 -10.89
N ASN A 108 18.04 -9.78 -11.40
CA ASN A 108 18.20 -8.92 -12.56
C ASN A 108 17.53 -7.55 -12.33
N PRO A 109 18.25 -6.57 -11.76
CA PRO A 109 17.70 -5.26 -11.42
C PRO A 109 17.20 -4.44 -12.62
N SER A 110 17.66 -4.71 -13.84
CA SER A 110 17.16 -4.04 -15.05
C SER A 110 15.78 -4.54 -15.49
N CYS A 111 15.27 -5.60 -14.86
CA CYS A 111 14.03 -6.29 -15.22
C CYS A 111 13.03 -6.29 -14.05
N PRO A 112 12.50 -5.13 -13.63
CA PRO A 112 11.42 -5.07 -12.67
C PRO A 112 10.11 -5.58 -13.29
N ALA A 113 9.23 -6.10 -12.46
CA ALA A 113 7.87 -6.45 -12.84
C ALA A 113 6.87 -5.49 -12.19
N GLY A 114 5.67 -5.39 -12.77
CA GLY A 114 4.57 -4.59 -12.22
C GLY A 114 3.36 -5.47 -11.98
N ILE A 115 2.65 -5.26 -10.87
CA ILE A 115 1.37 -5.90 -10.63
C ILE A 115 0.32 -4.84 -10.33
N MET A 116 -0.81 -4.94 -11.02
CA MET A 116 -2.02 -4.22 -10.74
C MET A 116 -3.13 -5.19 -10.34
N GLN A 117 -3.84 -4.90 -9.25
CA GLN A 117 -4.94 -5.73 -8.76
C GLN A 117 -6.12 -4.83 -8.43
N TRP A 118 -7.29 -5.29 -8.82
CA TRP A 118 -8.56 -4.63 -8.55
C TRP A 118 -9.54 -5.68 -8.03
N GLN A 119 -10.21 -5.39 -6.92
CA GLN A 119 -11.31 -6.22 -6.43
C GLN A 119 -12.30 -5.37 -5.65
N HIS A 120 -13.55 -5.82 -5.62
CA HIS A 120 -14.62 -5.14 -4.89
C HIS A 120 -15.58 -6.18 -4.31
N GLY A 121 -16.34 -5.77 -3.30
CA GLY A 121 -17.31 -6.63 -2.65
C GLY A 121 -17.81 -6.05 -1.35
N THR A 122 -18.08 -6.90 -0.36
CA THR A 122 -18.61 -6.49 0.94
C THR A 122 -17.55 -6.57 2.02
N TYR A 123 -17.62 -5.67 3.00
CA TYR A 123 -16.77 -5.71 4.17
C TYR A 123 -17.60 -5.80 5.45
N GLU A 124 -17.07 -6.51 6.43
CA GLU A 124 -17.68 -6.68 7.74
C GLU A 124 -16.68 -6.30 8.83
N LYS A 125 -17.15 -5.53 9.81
CA LYS A 125 -16.40 -5.22 11.03
C LYS A 125 -16.76 -6.28 12.07
N ASN A 126 -15.81 -7.15 12.39
CA ASN A 126 -16.02 -8.22 13.34
C ASN A 126 -15.98 -7.68 14.79
N ASP A 127 -16.67 -8.34 15.72
CA ASP A 127 -16.74 -7.96 17.15
C ASP A 127 -15.36 -7.90 17.83
N ASN A 128 -14.39 -8.64 17.32
CA ASN A 128 -13.02 -8.66 17.82
C ASN A 128 -12.17 -7.46 17.34
N GLY A 129 -12.75 -6.51 16.58
CA GLY A 129 -12.07 -5.34 16.02
C GLY A 129 -11.32 -5.59 14.71
N SER A 130 -11.40 -6.80 14.15
CA SER A 130 -10.88 -7.12 12.82
C SER A 130 -11.86 -6.73 11.72
N ILE A 131 -11.38 -6.56 10.49
CA ILE A 131 -12.21 -6.34 9.30
C ILE A 131 -12.00 -7.50 8.33
N THR A 132 -13.09 -8.07 7.84
CA THR A 132 -13.08 -9.09 6.78
C THR A 132 -13.57 -8.46 5.48
N LEU A 133 -12.80 -8.60 4.40
CA LEU A 133 -13.15 -8.18 3.06
C LEU A 133 -13.51 -9.40 2.21
N THR A 134 -14.75 -9.45 1.72
CA THR A 134 -15.25 -10.56 0.91
C THR A 134 -15.51 -10.09 -0.53
N PRO A 135 -14.66 -10.44 -1.50
CA PRO A 135 -14.82 -9.98 -2.88
C PRO A 135 -15.98 -10.69 -3.59
N ILE A 136 -16.49 -10.04 -4.64
CA ILE A 136 -17.34 -10.68 -5.65
C ILE A 136 -16.44 -11.54 -6.53
N SER A 137 -16.60 -12.85 -6.41
CA SER A 137 -15.67 -13.87 -6.94
C SER A 137 -15.41 -13.81 -8.46
N VAL A 138 -16.33 -13.25 -9.24
CA VAL A 138 -16.24 -13.18 -10.71
C VAL A 138 -15.61 -11.88 -11.23
N ASP A 139 -15.53 -10.86 -10.38
CA ASP A 139 -15.22 -9.50 -10.81
C ASP A 139 -13.77 -9.12 -10.61
N GLY A 140 -13.07 -9.63 -9.59
CA GLY A 140 -11.70 -9.22 -9.36
C GLY A 140 -10.77 -9.51 -10.55
N ARG A 141 -9.83 -8.60 -10.78
CA ARG A 141 -8.91 -8.58 -11.91
C ARG A 141 -7.47 -8.40 -11.42
N GLN A 142 -6.53 -8.96 -12.15
CA GLN A 142 -5.10 -8.77 -11.91
C GLN A 142 -4.36 -8.71 -13.25
N LEU A 143 -3.56 -7.66 -13.42
CA LEU A 143 -2.63 -7.47 -14.53
C LEU A 143 -1.19 -7.60 -14.02
N MET A 144 -0.44 -8.54 -14.56
CA MET A 144 0.98 -8.73 -14.27
C MET A 144 1.80 -8.37 -15.50
N SER A 145 2.67 -7.37 -15.38
CA SER A 145 3.60 -6.97 -16.43
C SER A 145 5.02 -7.44 -16.09
N LYS A 146 5.63 -8.21 -17.00
CA LYS A 146 7.02 -8.70 -16.89
C LYS A 146 7.74 -8.49 -18.22
N PRO A 147 8.24 -7.27 -18.49
CA PRO A 147 8.78 -6.90 -19.81
C PRO A 147 9.97 -7.73 -20.29
N CYS A 148 10.68 -8.40 -19.39
CA CYS A 148 11.83 -9.24 -19.75
C CYS A 148 11.48 -10.70 -20.05
N ASP A 149 10.32 -11.17 -19.59
CA ASP A 149 9.86 -12.55 -19.81
C ASP A 149 8.82 -12.62 -20.94
N TYR A 150 8.02 -11.55 -21.09
CA TYR A 150 6.90 -11.47 -22.03
C TYR A 150 6.82 -10.07 -22.63
N ASP A 151 6.47 -9.99 -23.92
CA ASP A 151 6.19 -8.71 -24.59
C ASP A 151 4.89 -8.07 -24.08
N ASN A 152 3.96 -8.90 -23.58
CA ASN A 152 2.62 -8.49 -23.17
C ASN A 152 2.35 -8.76 -21.69
N GLY A 153 1.45 -7.96 -21.10
CA GLY A 153 0.97 -8.16 -19.74
C GLY A 153 -0.02 -9.34 -19.63
N ILE A 154 0.08 -10.10 -18.54
CA ILE A 154 -0.79 -11.24 -18.25
C ILE A 154 -2.00 -10.72 -17.46
N TYR A 155 -3.18 -10.76 -18.08
CA TYR A 155 -4.45 -10.38 -17.47
C TYR A 155 -5.20 -11.62 -16.97
N THR A 156 -5.53 -11.64 -15.67
CA THR A 156 -6.12 -12.80 -14.99
C THR A 156 -7.22 -12.36 -14.03
N ARG A 157 -8.11 -13.29 -13.66
CA ARG A 157 -9.09 -13.06 -12.60
C ARG A 157 -8.41 -13.16 -11.24
N TYR A 158 -8.85 -12.31 -10.32
CA TYR A 158 -8.39 -12.25 -8.95
C TYR A 158 -9.57 -12.41 -8.01
N ASN A 159 -9.40 -13.19 -6.94
CA ASN A 159 -10.42 -13.41 -5.93
C ASN A 159 -9.70 -13.84 -4.66
N GLN A 160 -9.46 -12.90 -3.75
CA GLN A 160 -8.84 -13.17 -2.47
C GLN A 160 -9.60 -12.46 -1.36
N THR A 161 -10.11 -13.23 -0.41
CA THR A 161 -10.66 -12.69 0.83
C THR A 161 -9.51 -12.16 1.69
N GLU A 162 -9.60 -10.90 2.09
CA GLU A 162 -8.59 -10.26 2.96
C GLU A 162 -9.12 -10.13 4.38
N LEU A 163 -8.26 -10.41 5.38
CA LEU A 163 -8.57 -10.20 6.79
C LEU A 163 -7.54 -9.23 7.39
N PHE A 164 -8.04 -8.12 7.92
CA PHE A 164 -7.26 -7.18 8.70
C PHE A 164 -7.47 -7.44 10.18
N LYS A 165 -6.40 -7.79 10.89
CA LYS A 165 -6.47 -8.12 12.33
C LYS A 165 -6.98 -6.95 13.16
N SER A 166 -6.55 -5.75 12.81
CA SER A 166 -6.96 -4.50 13.46
C SER A 166 -6.86 -3.36 12.47
N TRP A 167 -7.53 -2.25 12.79
CA TRP A 167 -7.46 -1.01 12.05
C TRP A 167 -7.57 0.15 13.03
N GLU A 168 -6.98 1.28 12.67
CA GLU A 168 -7.07 2.52 13.43
C GLU A 168 -7.17 3.71 12.47
N VAL A 169 -8.01 4.68 12.84
CA VAL A 169 -8.09 5.97 12.15
C VAL A 169 -7.57 7.02 13.11
N LEU A 170 -6.49 7.67 12.72
CA LEU A 170 -5.79 8.68 13.51
C LEU A 170 -5.61 9.94 12.67
N THR A 171 -5.63 11.11 13.28
CA THR A 171 -5.17 12.32 12.58
C THR A 171 -3.65 12.36 12.65
N ASP A 172 -2.99 12.45 11.50
CA ASP A 172 -1.52 12.52 11.46
C ASP A 172 -1.05 13.85 12.11
N PRO A 173 -0.21 13.84 13.16
CA PRO A 173 0.22 15.06 13.85
C PRO A 173 1.06 16.00 12.99
N TYR A 174 1.68 15.50 11.92
CA TYR A 174 2.49 16.33 11.02
C TYR A 174 1.63 17.02 9.96
N HIS A 175 0.81 16.28 9.21
CA HIS A 175 0.00 16.85 8.13
C HIS A 175 -1.40 17.31 8.56
N ASN A 176 -1.88 16.95 9.77
CA ASN A 176 -3.24 17.17 10.27
C ASN A 176 -4.35 16.59 9.36
N ILE A 177 -4.03 15.51 8.64
CA ILE A 177 -4.97 14.81 7.74
C ILE A 177 -5.34 13.46 8.37
N PRO A 178 -6.59 12.98 8.23
CA PRO A 178 -6.96 11.64 8.65
C PRO A 178 -6.10 10.58 7.97
N ARG A 179 -5.55 9.67 8.77
CA ARG A 179 -4.70 8.55 8.39
C ARG A 179 -5.34 7.24 8.85
N LEU A 180 -5.52 6.32 7.91
CA LEU A 180 -5.94 4.96 8.15
C LEU A 180 -4.71 4.05 8.20
N ASN A 181 -4.52 3.38 9.33
CA ASN A 181 -3.55 2.30 9.45
C ASN A 181 -4.31 0.98 9.50
N LEU A 182 -4.01 0.10 8.55
CA LEU A 182 -4.51 -1.28 8.51
C LEU A 182 -3.40 -2.23 8.96
N PHE A 183 -3.77 -3.26 9.70
CA PHE A 183 -2.86 -4.33 10.10
C PHE A 183 -3.31 -5.62 9.42
N LYS A 184 -2.39 -6.29 8.72
CA LYS A 184 -2.67 -7.54 8.01
C LYS A 184 -3.08 -8.65 8.99
N PHE A 185 -3.42 -9.81 8.46
CA PHE A 185 -3.80 -10.99 9.24
C PHE A 185 -2.73 -11.41 10.29
N ASP A 186 -1.45 -11.20 9.99
CA ASP A 186 -0.31 -11.48 10.88
C ASP A 186 -0.08 -10.39 11.94
N GLY A 187 -0.81 -9.28 11.86
CA GLY A 187 -0.61 -8.09 12.69
C GLY A 187 0.50 -7.16 12.20
N SER A 188 1.15 -7.46 11.07
CA SER A 188 2.11 -6.53 10.47
C SER A 188 1.37 -5.28 9.95
N PRO A 189 1.92 -4.07 10.18
CA PRO A 189 1.31 -2.85 9.67
C PRO A 189 1.42 -2.81 8.14
N MET A 190 0.36 -2.36 7.49
CA MET A 190 0.40 -1.97 6.08
C MET A 190 0.96 -0.55 5.91
N ALA A 191 1.23 -0.18 4.66
CA ALA A 191 1.56 1.19 4.34
C ALA A 191 0.43 2.12 4.82
N PRO A 192 0.74 3.21 5.54
CA PRO A 192 -0.26 4.14 6.01
C PRO A 192 -0.97 4.79 4.83
N MET A 193 -2.28 4.94 4.95
CA MET A 193 -3.13 5.56 3.94
C MET A 193 -3.74 6.84 4.50
N TYR A 194 -3.99 7.81 3.63
CA TYR A 194 -4.57 9.10 3.97
C TYR A 194 -5.91 9.25 3.26
N LEU A 195 -6.83 9.97 3.88
CA LEU A 195 -8.14 10.23 3.29
C LEU A 195 -7.97 11.06 2.01
N ALA A 196 -8.30 10.46 0.87
CA ALA A 196 -8.25 11.11 -0.44
C ALA A 196 -9.59 11.75 -0.79
N MET A 197 -10.72 11.06 -0.52
CA MET A 197 -12.06 11.53 -0.86
C MET A 197 -13.11 11.13 0.18
N SER A 198 -14.06 12.04 0.42
CA SER A 198 -15.28 11.84 1.21
C SER A 198 -16.37 12.70 0.54
N PRO A 199 -17.36 12.12 -0.17
CA PRO A 199 -17.76 10.71 -0.22
C PRO A 199 -16.76 9.76 -0.91
N PRO A 200 -16.83 8.44 -0.63
CA PRO A 200 -15.95 7.45 -1.27
C PRO A 200 -16.21 7.33 -2.77
N GLN A 201 -15.14 7.16 -3.55
CA GLN A 201 -15.20 6.89 -4.98
C GLN A 201 -14.88 5.41 -5.26
N MET A 202 -15.89 4.69 -5.77
CA MET A 202 -15.76 3.31 -6.24
C MET A 202 -16.72 3.05 -7.41
N LEU A 203 -16.51 1.94 -8.11
CA LEU A 203 -17.40 1.41 -9.12
C LEU A 203 -18.71 0.90 -8.50
N PRO A 204 -19.77 0.65 -9.31
CA PRO A 204 -21.02 0.12 -8.81
C PRO A 204 -20.83 -1.21 -8.07
N THR A 205 -21.52 -1.37 -6.94
CA THR A 205 -21.38 -2.49 -6.01
C THR A 205 -22.07 -3.79 -6.46
N THR A 206 -22.69 -3.76 -7.64
CA THR A 206 -23.30 -4.92 -8.29
C THR A 206 -22.27 -5.74 -9.05
N THR A 207 -22.54 -7.02 -9.29
CA THR A 207 -21.70 -7.83 -10.19
C THR A 207 -21.58 -7.18 -11.58
N LEU A 208 -20.34 -6.84 -11.97
CA LEU A 208 -20.06 -6.10 -13.20
C LEU A 208 -19.90 -7.06 -14.41
N ASN A 209 -19.28 -8.22 -14.19
CA ASN A 209 -18.96 -9.18 -15.25
C ASN A 209 -19.48 -10.59 -14.91
N PRO A 210 -20.79 -10.86 -15.10
CA PRO A 210 -21.38 -12.15 -14.77
C PRO A 210 -20.83 -13.26 -15.69
N THR A 211 -20.28 -14.32 -15.08
CA THR A 211 -19.99 -15.58 -15.77
C THR A 211 -21.20 -16.51 -15.66
N THR A 212 -21.45 -17.33 -16.69
CA THR A 212 -22.65 -18.18 -16.87
C THR A 212 -22.89 -19.23 -15.79
N SER A 213 -22.09 -19.25 -14.72
CA SER A 213 -22.18 -20.18 -13.59
C SER A 213 -22.89 -19.61 -12.35
N SER A 214 -23.39 -18.37 -12.42
CA SER A 214 -24.26 -17.77 -11.38
C SER A 214 -25.73 -17.87 -11.81
N THR A 215 -26.39 -18.93 -11.37
CA THR A 215 -27.74 -19.31 -11.84
C THR A 215 -28.82 -18.36 -11.32
N GLY A 216 -29.68 -17.87 -12.22
CA GLY A 216 -31.08 -17.54 -11.91
C GLY A 216 -31.58 -16.17 -12.38
N GLY A 217 -31.98 -16.07 -13.66
CA GLY A 217 -33.01 -15.09 -14.06
C GLY A 217 -32.54 -13.85 -14.83
N ALA A 218 -31.86 -14.00 -15.96
CA ALA A 218 -31.94 -13.02 -17.03
C ALA A 218 -31.81 -13.72 -18.39
N LYS A 219 -32.85 -13.59 -19.22
CA LYS A 219 -32.85 -14.12 -20.59
C LYS A 219 -31.82 -13.35 -21.42
N SER A 220 -30.65 -13.96 -21.60
CA SER A 220 -29.62 -13.47 -22.53
C SER A 220 -30.08 -13.66 -23.97
N THR A 221 -30.70 -12.64 -24.55
CA THR A 221 -30.81 -12.51 -26.00
C THR A 221 -29.54 -11.87 -26.55
N ASN A 222 -28.95 -12.59 -27.51
CA ASN A 222 -27.99 -12.18 -28.52
C ASN A 222 -26.56 -12.69 -28.35
N LYS A 223 -26.20 -13.50 -29.36
CA LYS A 223 -24.93 -14.17 -29.61
C LYS A 223 -23.75 -13.19 -29.55
N ALA A 224 -22.93 -13.28 -28.51
CA ALA A 224 -21.55 -12.80 -28.58
C ALA A 224 -20.67 -13.98 -29.03
N LYS A 225 -20.17 -13.89 -30.26
CA LYS A 225 -19.18 -14.81 -30.80
C LYS A 225 -17.91 -14.70 -29.97
N ARG A 226 -17.45 -15.84 -29.48
CA ARG A 226 -16.17 -16.05 -28.82
C ARG A 226 -15.06 -15.89 -29.88
N SER A 227 -14.39 -14.75 -29.96
CA SER A 227 -13.16 -14.61 -30.76
C SER A 227 -12.25 -13.51 -30.23
N LEU A 228 -10.99 -13.91 -30.01
CA LEU A 228 -9.75 -13.13 -30.02
C LEU A 228 -9.52 -12.13 -28.88
N GLU A 229 -8.62 -12.54 -27.99
CA GLU A 229 -7.44 -11.77 -27.54
C GLU A 229 -7.62 -10.25 -27.58
N TYR A 230 -8.07 -9.70 -26.47
CA TYR A 230 -8.11 -8.25 -26.26
C TYR A 230 -6.76 -7.84 -25.67
N GLU A 231 -5.82 -7.49 -26.55
CA GLU A 231 -4.59 -6.81 -26.21
C GLU A 231 -4.93 -5.46 -25.57
N VAL A 232 -4.43 -5.23 -24.35
CA VAL A 232 -4.39 -3.89 -23.78
C VAL A 232 -3.05 -3.26 -24.20
N PRO A 233 -3.02 -2.36 -25.19
CA PRO A 233 -1.79 -1.66 -25.52
C PRO A 233 -1.41 -0.77 -24.33
N LEU A 234 -0.16 -0.94 -23.86
CA LEU A 234 0.53 -0.04 -22.95
C LEU A 234 0.80 1.30 -23.69
N ASN A 235 -0.24 2.09 -23.94
CA ASN A 235 -0.09 3.44 -24.46
C ASN A 235 0.37 4.37 -23.33
N TRP A 236 1.69 4.45 -23.14
CA TRP A 236 2.32 5.56 -22.44
C TRP A 236 2.68 6.64 -23.48
N LYS A 237 1.75 7.54 -23.80
CA LYS A 237 2.09 8.81 -24.45
C LYS A 237 1.30 9.95 -23.82
N PRO A 238 1.84 10.64 -22.81
CA PRO A 238 1.38 11.97 -22.48
C PRO A 238 1.82 12.91 -23.61
N GLN A 239 0.85 13.39 -24.38
CA GLN A 239 0.99 14.31 -25.52
C GLN A 239 1.41 15.74 -25.11
N LEU A 240 2.11 15.88 -23.98
CA LEU A 240 2.56 17.14 -23.37
C LEU A 240 4.05 17.14 -22.98
N PHE A 241 4.80 16.07 -23.29
CA PHE A 241 6.25 16.03 -23.15
C PHE A 241 6.91 15.57 -24.46
N GLU A 242 6.59 16.23 -25.56
CA GLU A 242 7.37 16.14 -26.80
C GLU A 242 8.59 17.07 -26.70
N ALA A 243 9.44 16.77 -25.73
CA ALA A 243 10.78 17.33 -25.60
C ALA A 243 11.68 16.24 -25.01
N ASN A 244 12.22 15.41 -25.89
CA ASN A 244 13.40 14.55 -25.74
C ASN A 244 14.15 14.66 -24.39
N HIS A 245 13.69 13.94 -23.37
CA HIS A 245 14.39 13.81 -22.09
C HIS A 245 15.37 12.63 -22.06
N SER A 246 15.42 11.80 -23.11
CA SER A 246 16.37 10.68 -23.26
C SER A 246 17.61 11.01 -24.11
N ASP A 247 17.63 12.16 -24.77
CA ASP A 247 18.66 12.47 -25.78
C ASP A 247 19.78 13.37 -25.25
N VAL A 248 19.64 13.94 -24.05
CA VAL A 248 20.66 14.85 -23.47
C VAL A 248 21.85 14.08 -22.89
N VAL A 249 21.63 12.87 -22.37
CA VAL A 249 22.71 12.08 -21.72
C VAL A 249 23.59 11.34 -22.73
N HIS A 250 23.09 11.01 -23.92
CA HIS A 250 23.85 10.30 -24.97
C HIS A 250 24.48 11.21 -26.04
N ARG A 251 24.08 12.49 -26.14
CA ARG A 251 24.75 13.46 -27.04
C ARG A 251 26.05 14.02 -26.47
N ILE A 252 26.29 13.77 -25.20
CA ILE A 252 27.45 14.25 -24.49
C ILE A 252 28.53 13.16 -24.58
N ASN A 253 29.44 13.32 -25.54
CA ASN A 253 30.56 12.39 -25.72
C ASN A 253 31.46 12.44 -24.47
N ALA A 254 31.42 11.38 -23.65
CA ALA A 254 32.11 11.28 -22.37
C ALA A 254 33.62 11.51 -22.50
N GLU A 255 34.25 11.05 -23.58
CA GLU A 255 35.66 11.32 -23.90
C GLU A 255 35.92 12.82 -24.05
N ARG A 256 35.05 13.54 -24.77
CA ARG A 256 35.21 14.97 -25.01
C ARG A 256 35.08 15.77 -23.71
N LEU A 257 34.19 15.37 -22.81
CA LEU A 257 34.05 16.01 -21.49
C LEU A 257 35.22 15.72 -20.56
N TRP A 258 35.75 14.49 -20.61
CA TRP A 258 36.92 14.12 -19.85
C TRP A 258 38.15 14.95 -20.28
N TRP A 259 38.37 15.11 -21.58
CA TRP A 259 39.44 15.96 -22.12
C TRP A 259 39.22 17.46 -21.82
N VAL A 260 37.99 17.96 -21.86
CA VAL A 260 37.67 19.33 -21.45
C VAL A 260 37.97 19.54 -19.95
N GLY A 261 37.64 18.57 -19.09
CA GLY A 261 38.00 18.61 -17.67
C GLY A 261 39.52 18.65 -17.44
N LEU A 262 40.28 17.85 -18.20
CA LEU A 262 41.74 17.78 -18.09
C LEU A 262 42.40 19.10 -18.53
N THR A 263 41.91 19.71 -19.62
CA THR A 263 42.41 21.01 -20.10
C THR A 263 42.09 22.15 -19.14
N PHE A 264 40.87 22.23 -18.59
CA PHE A 264 40.53 23.26 -17.60
C PHE A 264 41.33 23.10 -16.30
N THR A 265 41.58 21.87 -15.87
CA THR A 265 42.41 21.61 -14.69
C THR A 265 43.87 21.98 -14.94
N GLY A 266 44.41 21.70 -16.14
CA GLY A 266 45.76 22.09 -16.53
C GLY A 266 45.95 23.60 -16.63
N VAL A 267 45.03 24.31 -17.29
CA VAL A 267 45.05 25.78 -17.40
C VAL A 267 44.87 26.43 -16.03
N GLY A 268 43.94 25.93 -15.21
CA GLY A 268 43.73 26.39 -13.84
C GLY A 268 44.98 26.21 -12.96
N GLY A 269 45.67 25.07 -13.09
CA GLY A 269 46.95 24.82 -12.41
C GLY A 269 48.05 25.78 -12.85
N LEU A 270 48.15 26.07 -14.15
CA LEU A 270 49.15 26.99 -14.69
C LEU A 270 48.85 28.44 -14.30
N LEU A 271 47.58 28.86 -14.23
CA LEU A 271 47.20 30.17 -13.70
C LEU A 271 47.39 30.27 -12.18
N TYR A 272 47.21 29.19 -11.43
CA TYR A 272 47.38 29.18 -9.98
C TYR A 272 48.86 29.20 -9.55
N PHE A 273 49.73 28.48 -10.27
CA PHE A 273 51.17 28.37 -9.96
C PHE A 273 52.08 29.25 -10.82
N GLY A 274 51.63 29.66 -12.01
CA GLY A 274 52.42 30.41 -13.00
C GLY A 274 52.84 31.81 -12.55
N PRO A 275 51.95 32.66 -11.99
CA PRO A 275 52.31 34.02 -11.60
C PRO A 275 53.36 34.07 -10.49
N ARG A 276 53.48 33.01 -9.68
CA ARG A 276 54.41 32.96 -8.54
C ARG A 276 55.80 32.46 -8.88
N ARG A 277 56.01 31.85 -10.07
CA ARG A 277 57.34 31.34 -10.48
C ARG A 277 57.99 32.09 -11.64
N LEU A 278 57.26 32.95 -12.36
CA LEU A 278 57.79 33.68 -13.53
C LEU A 278 58.20 35.14 -13.25
N GLY A 279 58.17 35.60 -11.99
CA GLY A 279 58.72 36.91 -11.62
C GLY A 279 58.03 38.13 -12.26
N LEU A 280 56.87 37.95 -12.88
CA LEU A 280 56.09 39.05 -13.47
C LEU A 280 55.29 39.73 -12.37
N ARG A 281 55.76 40.91 -11.95
CA ARG A 281 54.96 41.88 -11.21
C ARG A 281 53.93 42.48 -12.17
N LEU A 282 52.64 42.31 -11.87
CA LEU A 282 51.59 43.20 -12.37
C LEU A 282 51.74 44.57 -11.70
#